data_AF-A0ABD3NBB6-F1
#
_entry.id   AF-A0ABD3NBB6-F1
#
_cell.length_a   1.000
_cell.length_b   1.000
_cell.length_c   1.000
_cell.angle_alpha   90.00
_cell.angle_beta   90.00
_cell.angle_gamma   90.00
#
_symmetry.space_group_name_H-M   'P 1'
#
loop_
_entity.id
_entity.type
_entity.pdbx_description
1 polymer ?
#
loop_
_entity_poly.entity_id
_entity_poly.type
_entity_poly.pdbx_seq_one_letter_code
_entity_poly.pdbx_strand_id
1 'polypeptide(L)'
;MTGGLLPKLVILAAAAVLLNQLRRLFATMTTNEMNDERAQYVYDVEFFPITLSDRNTNLTNREEENDDDDEEDWKPLPWSLPSIQKSAPQKSSVDFMSELDELKRSLNISLPWYDRSLLPTPIISLNLPKTATTTMSVYFRCGGFNSAHTYSSGSNRIGECMRDNLLSDAPPFRGCDTTREGKRIQFYSDIGTVEPRCFYSSLHDGGLEHIFKFYPRATIFMVHRKFEDWYESVSKWGRGRLFHKWRNACGFAGPHSDVLNSTDKRCTQEDVTCWRSFYNAHTEKIRRFAIDHPSLTYLELQLDETTPSALELYTGISLECFQDCHPGKPTDPNVDLKTYKKCKPISTAR
;
A
#
# COMPACT_ATOMS: atom_id res chain seq x y z
N MET A 1 -24.80 50.03 -21.69
CA MET A 1 -24.65 48.90 -20.75
C MET A 1 -25.59 47.78 -21.17
N THR A 2 -25.17 46.93 -22.11
CA THR A 2 -25.83 45.65 -22.42
C THR A 2 -24.82 44.82 -23.23
N GLY A 3 -24.27 43.77 -22.63
CA GLY A 3 -23.34 42.88 -23.33
C GLY A 3 -22.60 41.98 -22.35
N GLY A 4 -23.08 40.76 -22.15
CA GLY A 4 -22.40 39.79 -21.29
C GLY A 4 -23.10 38.46 -21.01
N LEU A 5 -24.28 38.18 -21.58
CA LEU A 5 -25.04 36.97 -21.26
C LEU A 5 -24.97 35.85 -22.33
N LEU A 6 -24.54 36.14 -23.56
CA LEU A 6 -24.48 35.14 -24.64
C LEU A 6 -23.39 34.04 -24.47
N PRO A 7 -22.18 34.31 -23.96
CA PRO A 7 -21.12 33.28 -23.95
C PRO A 7 -21.40 32.10 -23.00
N LYS A 8 -22.11 32.34 -21.89
CA LYS A 8 -22.37 31.32 -20.86
C LYS A 8 -23.42 30.29 -21.29
N LEU A 9 -24.39 30.69 -22.10
CA LEU A 9 -25.43 29.80 -22.62
C LEU A 9 -24.89 28.81 -23.66
N VAL A 10 -23.91 29.21 -24.47
CA VAL A 10 -23.28 28.33 -25.46
C VAL A 10 -22.46 27.22 -24.79
N ILE A 11 -21.76 27.53 -23.70
CA ILE A 11 -20.96 26.55 -22.95
C ILE A 11 -21.86 25.50 -22.28
N LEU A 12 -22.99 25.93 -21.68
CA LEU A 12 -23.94 25.01 -21.06
C LEU A 12 -24.62 24.08 -22.07
N ALA A 13 -24.94 24.58 -23.26
CA ALA A 13 -25.51 23.76 -24.33
C ALA A 13 -24.52 22.71 -24.85
N ALA A 14 -23.24 23.08 -25.02
CA ALA A 14 -22.20 22.14 -25.45
C ALA A 14 -21.95 21.04 -24.41
N ALA A 15 -21.95 21.39 -23.11
CA ALA A 15 -21.81 20.42 -22.02
C ALA A 15 -22.98 19.43 -21.97
N ALA A 16 -24.23 19.90 -22.17
CA ALA A 16 -25.41 19.04 -22.20
C ALA A 16 -25.41 18.07 -23.39
N VAL A 17 -24.94 18.50 -24.57
CA VAL A 17 -24.81 17.64 -25.75
C VAL A 17 -23.74 16.56 -25.52
N LEU A 18 -22.59 16.92 -24.94
CA LEU A 18 -21.52 15.98 -24.63
C LEU A 18 -21.97 14.93 -23.59
N LEU A 19 -22.69 15.36 -22.54
CA LEU A 19 -23.24 14.46 -21.53
C LEU A 19 -24.24 13.45 -22.12
N ASN A 20 -25.04 13.88 -23.09
CA ASN A 20 -26.04 13.02 -23.74
C ASN A 20 -25.38 12.02 -24.72
N GLN A 21 -24.30 12.42 -25.40
CA GLN A 21 -23.49 11.53 -26.24
C GLN A 21 -22.79 10.46 -25.40
N LEU A 22 -22.22 10.83 -24.24
CA LEU A 22 -21.62 9.88 -23.31
C LEU A 22 -22.65 8.88 -22.77
N ARG A 23 -23.84 9.33 -22.37
CA ARG A 23 -24.93 8.43 -21.93
C ARG A 23 -25.33 7.43 -23.01
N ARG A 24 -25.36 7.84 -24.29
CA ARG A 24 -25.65 6.93 -25.40
C ARG A 24 -24.54 5.90 -25.58
N LEU A 25 -23.28 6.32 -25.55
CA LEU A 25 -22.12 5.40 -25.62
C LEU A 25 -22.16 4.33 -24.51
N PHE A 26 -22.44 4.72 -23.27
CA PHE A 26 -22.57 3.77 -22.15
C PHE A 26 -23.79 2.83 -22.29
N ALA A 27 -24.91 3.30 -22.86
CA ALA A 27 -26.07 2.46 -23.13
C ALA A 27 -25.81 1.43 -24.25
N THR A 28 -24.99 1.76 -25.25
CA THR A 28 -24.60 0.79 -26.31
C THR A 28 -23.58 -0.23 -25.82
N MET A 29 -22.69 0.14 -24.88
CA MET A 29 -21.69 -0.79 -24.32
C MET A 29 -22.30 -1.82 -23.36
N THR A 30 -23.48 -1.56 -22.80
CA THR A 30 -24.15 -2.49 -21.86
C THR A 30 -25.01 -3.56 -22.53
N THR A 31 -25.16 -3.53 -23.86
CA THR A 31 -26.07 -4.44 -24.59
C THR A 31 -25.38 -5.44 -25.50
N ASN A 32 -24.06 -5.32 -25.72
CA ASN A 32 -23.29 -6.29 -26.49
C ASN A 32 -22.12 -6.80 -25.63
N GLU A 33 -22.04 -8.12 -25.49
CA GLU A 33 -20.95 -8.89 -24.85
C GLU A 33 -20.98 -9.01 -23.32
N MET A 34 -22.01 -9.70 -22.81
CA MET A 34 -21.91 -10.52 -21.60
C MET A 34 -22.41 -11.93 -21.88
N ASN A 35 -21.79 -12.60 -22.85
CA ASN A 35 -21.86 -14.06 -22.96
C ASN A 35 -20.61 -14.65 -22.29
N ASP A 36 -20.83 -15.15 -21.09
CA ASP A 36 -20.47 -16.51 -20.68
C ASP A 36 -19.03 -16.99 -20.92
N GLU A 37 -18.10 -16.56 -20.07
CA GLU A 37 -16.99 -17.39 -19.60
C GLU A 37 -16.66 -17.00 -18.13
N ARG A 38 -17.51 -17.40 -17.19
CA ARG A 38 -17.13 -17.46 -15.78
C ARG A 38 -16.17 -18.65 -15.62
N ALA A 39 -14.89 -18.41 -15.87
CA ALA A 39 -13.82 -19.27 -15.39
C ALA A 39 -13.91 -19.33 -13.86
N GLN A 40 -14.45 -20.44 -13.36
CA GLN A 40 -14.54 -20.76 -11.95
C GLN A 40 -13.13 -21.07 -11.44
N TYR A 41 -12.38 -20.03 -11.08
CA TYR A 41 -11.12 -20.18 -10.35
C TYR A 41 -11.45 -20.62 -8.92
N VAL A 42 -11.48 -21.93 -8.71
CA VAL A 42 -11.44 -22.53 -7.37
C VAL A 42 -10.01 -22.37 -6.89
N TYR A 43 -9.78 -21.44 -5.97
CA TYR A 43 -8.58 -21.48 -5.14
C TYR A 43 -8.81 -22.57 -4.09
N ASP A 44 -8.22 -23.75 -4.30
CA ASP A 44 -7.98 -24.70 -3.21
C ASP A 44 -6.89 -24.10 -2.32
N VAL A 45 -7.29 -23.18 -1.43
CA VAL A 45 -6.46 -22.77 -0.30
C VAL A 45 -6.63 -23.87 0.75
N GLU A 46 -5.81 -24.91 0.67
CA GLU A 46 -5.64 -25.85 1.77
C GLU A 46 -5.15 -25.05 2.99
N PHE A 47 -6.05 -24.78 3.93
CA PHE A 47 -5.73 -24.26 5.24
C PHE A 47 -4.86 -25.30 5.95
N PHE A 48 -3.54 -25.10 5.97
CA PHE A 48 -2.67 -25.85 6.87
C PHE A 48 -3.02 -25.47 8.32
N PRO A 49 -3.49 -26.40 9.17
CA PRO A 49 -3.65 -26.12 10.58
C PRO A 49 -2.25 -26.00 11.20
N ILE A 50 -1.84 -24.76 11.48
CA ILE A 50 -0.69 -24.51 12.36
C ILE A 50 -1.13 -24.95 13.76
N THR A 51 -0.58 -26.07 14.24
CA THR A 51 -0.80 -26.53 15.61
C THR A 51 -0.19 -25.54 16.58
N LEU A 52 -1.05 -24.86 17.33
CA LEU A 52 -0.70 -23.93 18.41
C LEU A 52 -0.13 -24.72 19.59
N SER A 53 1.13 -24.45 19.94
CA SER A 53 1.69 -24.78 21.25
C SER A 53 1.35 -23.62 22.19
N ASP A 54 0.51 -23.89 23.20
CA ASP A 54 0.15 -22.93 24.24
C ASP A 54 1.38 -22.40 24.99
N ARG A 55 1.87 -21.21 24.61
CA ARG A 55 2.79 -20.42 25.44
C ARG A 55 2.02 -19.25 26.05
N ASN A 56 1.60 -19.46 27.29
CA ASN A 56 1.01 -18.45 28.15
C ASN A 56 2.14 -17.64 28.80
N THR A 57 2.50 -16.48 28.25
CA THR A 57 3.54 -15.61 28.84
C THR A 57 2.92 -14.44 29.60
N ASN A 58 2.98 -14.53 30.93
CA ASN A 58 2.86 -13.38 31.82
C ASN A 58 4.07 -12.46 31.61
N LEU A 59 3.83 -11.28 31.05
CA LEU A 59 4.82 -10.22 30.84
C LEU A 59 5.02 -9.39 32.11
N THR A 60 5.71 -9.93 33.11
CA THR A 60 6.30 -9.10 34.18
C THR A 60 7.59 -9.75 34.67
N ASN A 61 8.70 -9.00 34.55
CA ASN A 61 10.06 -9.30 35.02
C ASN A 61 10.82 -10.36 34.21
N ARG A 62 11.35 -9.93 33.06
CA ARG A 62 12.38 -10.68 32.32
C ARG A 62 13.73 -10.27 32.90
N GLU A 63 14.29 -11.14 33.73
CA GLU A 63 15.70 -11.09 34.10
C GLU A 63 16.54 -11.21 32.80
N GLU A 64 17.57 -10.39 32.69
CA GLU A 64 18.51 -10.38 31.56
C GLU A 64 19.41 -11.63 31.63
N GLU A 65 18.84 -12.80 31.31
CA GLU A 65 19.66 -13.95 30.93
C GLU A 65 20.25 -13.68 29.54
N ASN A 66 21.58 -13.66 29.47
CA ASN A 66 22.35 -13.57 28.24
C ASN A 66 22.18 -14.88 27.45
N ASP A 67 21.05 -15.02 26.77
CA ASP A 67 20.84 -16.02 25.72
C ASP A 67 21.57 -15.53 24.46
N ASP A 68 22.90 -15.72 24.43
CA ASP A 68 23.74 -15.57 23.22
C ASP A 68 23.66 -16.79 22.29
N ASP A 69 22.82 -17.78 22.62
CA ASP A 69 22.65 -19.02 21.87
C ASP A 69 21.26 -19.03 21.18
N ASP A 70 21.25 -19.29 19.87
CA ASP A 70 20.11 -19.51 18.97
C ASP A 70 19.58 -18.30 18.16
N GLU A 71 20.49 -17.48 17.61
CA GLU A 71 20.21 -16.80 16.32
C GLU A 71 20.19 -17.82 15.14
N GLU A 72 20.39 -19.11 15.42
CA GLU A 72 20.40 -20.21 14.48
C GLU A 72 19.00 -20.58 13.95
N ASP A 73 18.85 -20.43 12.64
CA ASP A 73 17.80 -20.99 11.76
C ASP A 73 16.41 -20.31 11.75
N TRP A 74 16.34 -18.96 11.84
CA TRP A 74 15.12 -18.28 11.39
C TRP A 74 14.92 -18.48 9.88
N LYS A 75 13.90 -19.28 9.52
CA LYS A 75 13.48 -19.45 8.13
C LYS A 75 12.58 -18.28 7.71
N PRO A 76 12.86 -17.61 6.59
CA PRO A 76 11.96 -16.62 6.04
C PRO A 76 10.55 -17.18 5.88
N LEU A 77 9.55 -16.37 6.25
CA LEU A 77 8.16 -16.72 6.00
C LEU A 77 7.95 -16.91 4.48
N PRO A 78 7.08 -17.84 4.07
CA PRO A 78 6.73 -17.98 2.67
C PRO A 78 6.11 -16.68 2.15
N TRP A 79 6.37 -16.40 0.88
CA TRP A 79 5.81 -15.26 0.19
C TRP A 79 5.51 -15.64 -1.26
N SER A 80 4.41 -15.12 -1.76
CA SER A 80 3.96 -15.35 -3.14
C SER A 80 3.57 -14.03 -3.81
N LEU A 81 3.75 -13.97 -5.12
CA LEU A 81 3.22 -12.91 -5.97
C LEU A 81 2.48 -13.55 -7.16
N PRO A 82 1.36 -12.96 -7.60
CA PRO A 82 0.65 -13.48 -8.75
C PRO A 82 1.53 -13.41 -10.00
N SER A 83 1.43 -14.42 -10.86
CA SER A 83 2.01 -14.33 -12.19
C SER A 83 1.28 -13.25 -12.99
N ILE A 84 2.02 -12.25 -13.46
CA ILE A 84 1.49 -11.24 -14.37
C ILE A 84 1.76 -11.69 -15.80
N GLN A 85 0.70 -11.72 -16.61
CA GLN A 85 0.85 -11.92 -18.05
C GLN A 85 1.72 -10.79 -18.61
N LYS A 86 2.86 -11.15 -19.23
CA LYS A 86 3.85 -10.19 -19.73
C LYS A 86 3.29 -9.15 -20.71
N SER A 87 2.15 -9.46 -21.34
CA SER A 87 1.49 -8.62 -22.34
C SER A 87 0.35 -7.77 -21.78
N ALA A 88 -0.14 -8.02 -20.56
CA ALA A 88 -1.27 -7.26 -20.03
C ALA A 88 -0.79 -5.88 -19.55
N PRO A 89 -1.30 -4.77 -20.13
CA PRO A 89 -0.98 -3.45 -19.61
C PRO A 89 -1.49 -3.32 -18.17
N GLN A 90 -0.64 -2.83 -17.27
CA GLN A 90 -1.05 -2.56 -15.91
C GLN A 90 -2.10 -1.44 -15.90
N LYS A 91 -3.26 -1.69 -15.30
CA LYS A 91 -4.30 -0.65 -15.14
C LYS A 91 -3.74 0.53 -14.36
N SER A 92 -4.09 1.75 -14.76
CA SER A 92 -3.78 2.94 -13.97
C SER A 92 -4.55 2.90 -12.64
N SER A 93 -4.12 3.67 -11.64
CA SER A 93 -4.85 3.79 -10.37
C SER A 93 -6.26 4.35 -10.59
N VAL A 94 -6.43 5.27 -11.55
CA VAL A 94 -7.73 5.86 -11.89
C VAL A 94 -8.67 4.80 -12.47
N ASP A 95 -8.20 4.01 -13.44
CA ASP A 95 -9.02 2.96 -14.07
C ASP A 95 -9.40 1.89 -13.05
N PHE A 96 -8.43 1.43 -12.23
CA PHE A 96 -8.69 0.44 -11.20
C PHE A 96 -9.70 0.94 -10.15
N MET A 97 -9.54 2.18 -9.66
CA MET A 97 -10.47 2.75 -8.70
C MET A 97 -11.88 2.92 -9.29
N SER A 98 -12.00 3.25 -10.57
CA SER A 98 -13.31 3.32 -11.25
C SER A 98 -14.01 1.96 -11.25
N GLU A 99 -13.29 0.88 -11.60
CA GLU A 99 -13.83 -0.48 -11.59
C GLU A 99 -14.22 -0.93 -10.17
N LEU A 100 -13.39 -0.64 -9.17
CA LEU A 100 -13.69 -0.98 -7.79
C LEU A 100 -14.92 -0.22 -7.26
N ASP A 101 -15.08 1.05 -7.65
CA ASP A 101 -16.25 1.86 -7.31
C ASP A 101 -17.52 1.27 -7.91
N GLU A 102 -17.48 0.85 -9.18
CA GLU A 102 -18.60 0.19 -9.85
C GLU A 102 -18.97 -1.14 -9.17
N LEU A 103 -17.97 -1.96 -8.84
CA LEU A 103 -18.16 -3.19 -8.08
C LEU A 103 -18.86 -2.90 -6.73
N LYS A 104 -18.34 -1.94 -5.95
CA LYS A 104 -18.92 -1.61 -4.64
C LYS A 104 -20.33 -1.05 -4.73
N ARG A 105 -20.62 -0.22 -5.74
CA ARG A 105 -21.99 0.25 -6.01
C ARG A 105 -22.92 -0.92 -6.36
N SER A 106 -22.47 -1.88 -7.18
CA SER A 106 -23.26 -3.07 -7.51
C SER A 106 -23.58 -3.95 -6.30
N LEU A 107 -22.71 -3.92 -5.28
CA LEU A 107 -22.87 -4.59 -4.00
C LEU A 107 -23.59 -3.74 -2.93
N ASN A 108 -24.05 -2.53 -3.28
CA ASN A 108 -24.65 -1.56 -2.36
C ASN A 108 -23.76 -1.22 -1.14
N ILE A 109 -22.44 -1.15 -1.35
CA ILE A 109 -21.45 -0.76 -0.34
C ILE A 109 -21.19 0.74 -0.46
N SER A 110 -21.44 1.50 0.61
CA SER A 110 -21.15 2.94 0.66
C SER A 110 -19.64 3.19 0.60
N LEU A 111 -19.24 4.26 -0.09
CA LEU A 111 -17.86 4.70 -0.20
C LEU A 111 -17.67 6.02 0.57
N PRO A 112 -16.66 6.12 1.48
CA PRO A 112 -16.52 7.25 2.39
C PRO A 112 -16.38 8.63 1.74
N TRP A 113 -15.89 8.68 0.50
CA TRP A 113 -15.72 9.95 -0.21
C TRP A 113 -17.01 10.52 -0.81
N TYR A 114 -18.08 9.73 -0.93
CA TYR A 114 -19.37 10.26 -1.41
C TYR A 114 -20.17 10.98 -0.32
N ASP A 115 -20.06 10.52 0.93
CA ASP A 115 -20.72 11.13 2.09
C ASP A 115 -19.79 12.06 2.90
N ARG A 116 -18.53 12.21 2.45
CA ARG A 116 -17.47 12.97 3.15
C ARG A 116 -17.21 12.45 4.57
N SER A 117 -17.42 11.16 4.81
CA SER A 117 -17.04 10.53 6.06
C SER A 117 -15.53 10.32 6.14
N LEU A 118 -15.02 10.24 7.37
CA LEU A 118 -13.61 9.91 7.60
C LEU A 118 -13.33 8.47 7.19
N LEU A 119 -12.14 8.23 6.63
CA LEU A 119 -11.69 6.89 6.30
C LEU A 119 -11.72 5.96 7.54
N PRO A 120 -12.24 4.74 7.41
CA PRO A 120 -12.19 3.75 8.49
C PRO A 120 -10.76 3.46 8.95
N THR A 121 -10.58 3.32 10.27
CA THR A 121 -9.27 3.05 10.89
C THR A 121 -9.17 1.60 11.38
N PRO A 122 -7.97 1.00 11.40
CA PRO A 122 -6.69 1.58 10.97
C PRO A 122 -6.62 1.80 9.45
N ILE A 123 -5.90 2.86 9.04
CA ILE A 123 -5.51 3.10 7.65
C ILE A 123 -4.11 2.53 7.48
N ILE A 124 -3.96 1.56 6.59
CA ILE A 124 -2.76 0.74 6.45
C ILE A 124 -2.19 0.96 5.05
N SER A 125 -1.05 1.64 4.99
CA SER A 125 -0.32 1.86 3.75
C SER A 125 0.54 0.63 3.43
N LEU A 126 0.11 -0.14 2.44
CA LEU A 126 0.80 -1.37 1.96
C LEU A 126 1.90 -1.09 0.93
N ASN A 127 2.22 0.19 0.76
CA ASN A 127 3.22 0.71 -0.14
C ASN A 127 4.61 0.12 0.10
N LEU A 128 5.32 -0.16 -0.99
CA LEU A 128 6.75 -0.41 -0.92
C LEU A 128 7.49 0.87 -0.49
N PRO A 129 8.64 0.75 0.19
CA PRO A 129 9.55 1.86 0.37
C PRO A 129 9.79 2.62 -0.92
N LYS A 130 9.99 3.94 -0.80
CA LYS A 130 10.22 4.88 -1.91
C LYS A 130 9.01 5.19 -2.81
N THR A 131 7.79 4.80 -2.41
CA THR A 131 6.53 5.28 -3.00
C THR A 131 5.84 6.32 -2.11
N ALA A 132 6.60 7.34 -1.66
CA ALA A 132 6.10 8.47 -0.85
C ALA A 132 5.50 8.14 0.54
N THR A 133 5.86 7.01 1.15
CA THR A 133 5.36 6.60 2.49
C THR A 133 5.56 7.67 3.58
N THR A 134 6.72 8.35 3.58
CA THR A 134 6.99 9.46 4.51
C THR A 134 6.11 10.68 4.26
N THR A 135 5.91 11.07 2.99
CA THR A 135 4.98 12.15 2.62
C THR A 135 3.57 11.82 3.12
N MET A 136 3.10 10.59 2.91
CA MET A 136 1.76 10.17 3.35
C MET A 136 1.62 10.22 4.86
N SER A 137 2.62 9.75 5.60
CA SER A 137 2.63 9.86 7.06
C SER A 137 2.50 11.32 7.54
N VAL A 138 3.21 12.24 6.89
CA VAL A 138 3.16 13.68 7.22
C VAL A 138 1.80 14.28 6.83
N TYR A 139 1.27 13.93 5.66
CA TYR A 139 -0.04 14.37 5.18
C TYR A 139 -1.16 14.01 6.16
N PHE A 140 -1.29 12.74 6.54
CA PHE A 140 -2.30 12.29 7.49
C PHE A 140 -2.14 12.96 8.87
N ARG A 141 -0.89 13.15 9.32
CA ARG A 141 -0.61 13.86 10.57
C ARG A 141 -1.04 15.33 10.54
N CYS A 142 -0.80 16.01 9.42
CA CYS A 142 -1.28 17.37 9.20
C CYS A 142 -2.82 17.44 9.22
N GLY A 143 -3.49 16.41 8.69
CA GLY A 143 -4.94 16.24 8.79
C GLY A 143 -5.49 15.80 10.15
N GLY A 144 -4.67 15.79 11.21
CA GLY A 144 -5.11 15.45 12.57
C GLY A 144 -5.08 13.97 12.93
N PHE A 145 -4.60 13.09 12.07
CA PHE A 145 -4.45 11.66 12.38
C PHE A 145 -3.20 11.39 13.20
N ASN A 146 -3.30 10.46 14.16
CA ASN A 146 -2.10 9.87 14.75
C ASN A 146 -1.46 8.94 13.71
N SER A 147 -0.25 9.29 13.26
CA SER A 147 0.39 8.66 12.10
C SER A 147 1.77 8.14 12.46
N ALA A 148 2.07 6.92 12.04
CA ALA A 148 3.35 6.26 12.25
C ALA A 148 4.01 5.87 10.91
N HIS A 149 5.33 5.98 10.87
CA HIS A 149 6.16 5.66 9.70
C HIS A 149 7.35 4.84 10.16
N THR A 150 7.42 3.58 9.73
CA THR A 150 8.39 2.54 10.13
C THR A 150 8.36 2.13 11.60
N TYR A 151 8.22 3.07 12.54
CA TYR A 151 8.28 2.86 13.98
C TYR A 151 7.01 3.38 14.68
N SER A 152 6.60 2.68 15.75
CA SER A 152 5.57 3.12 16.71
C SER A 152 6.20 3.66 18.00
N SER A 153 5.42 3.72 19.10
CA SER A 153 5.95 3.92 20.45
C SER A 153 7.10 2.96 20.77
N GLY A 154 8.02 3.40 21.65
CA GLY A 154 9.10 2.54 22.17
C GLY A 154 10.22 2.18 21.19
N SER A 155 10.26 2.74 19.98
CA SER A 155 11.17 2.31 18.89
C SER A 155 10.85 0.93 18.31
N ASN A 156 9.64 0.40 18.56
CA ASN A 156 9.17 -0.84 17.95
C ASN A 156 8.97 -0.63 16.45
N ARG A 157 9.57 -1.48 15.61
CA ARG A 157 9.33 -1.46 14.17
C ARG A 157 7.99 -2.09 13.87
N ILE A 158 7.16 -1.37 13.12
CA ILE A 158 5.79 -1.81 12.82
C ILE A 158 5.81 -3.16 12.10
N GLY A 159 6.72 -3.37 11.15
CA GLY A 159 6.83 -4.64 10.43
C GLY A 159 7.25 -5.82 11.30
N GLU A 160 8.08 -5.60 12.32
CA GLU A 160 8.45 -6.67 13.27
C GLU A 160 7.28 -7.03 14.17
N CYS A 161 6.61 -6.02 14.71
CA CYS A 161 5.37 -6.19 15.48
C CYS A 161 4.30 -6.95 14.69
N MET A 162 4.06 -6.57 13.42
CA MET A 162 3.08 -7.27 12.58
C MET A 162 3.46 -8.72 12.27
N ARG A 163 4.75 -9.00 12.06
CA ARG A 163 5.25 -10.36 11.87
C ARG A 163 5.00 -11.20 13.12
N ASP A 164 5.39 -10.70 14.29
CA ASP A 164 5.28 -11.44 15.54
C ASP A 164 3.82 -11.66 15.93
N ASN A 165 2.95 -10.69 15.65
CA ASN A 165 1.50 -10.84 15.79
C ASN A 165 0.91 -11.84 14.78
N LEU A 166 1.40 -11.90 13.54
CA LEU A 166 1.01 -12.94 12.57
C LEU A 166 1.37 -14.34 13.09
N LEU A 167 2.59 -14.52 13.58
CA LEU A 167 3.07 -15.80 14.11
C LEU A 167 2.33 -16.26 15.38
N SER A 168 1.76 -15.32 16.14
CA SER A 168 1.03 -15.58 17.38
C SER A 168 -0.49 -15.48 17.23
N ASP A 169 -0.99 -15.34 15.99
CA ASP A 169 -2.41 -15.14 15.68
C ASP A 169 -3.08 -14.02 16.51
N ALA A 170 -2.36 -12.91 16.67
CA ALA A 170 -2.80 -11.73 17.43
C ALA A 170 -3.10 -10.55 16.49
N PRO A 171 -3.90 -9.55 16.92
CA PRO A 171 -4.16 -8.37 16.09
C PRO A 171 -2.86 -7.73 15.57
N PRO A 172 -2.73 -7.43 14.25
CA PRO A 172 -1.46 -7.03 13.63
C PRO A 172 -0.69 -5.91 14.34
N PHE A 173 -1.40 -4.97 14.98
CA PHE A 173 -0.77 -3.83 15.66
C PHE A 173 -0.72 -3.95 17.19
N ARG A 174 -1.06 -5.11 17.76
CA ARG A 174 -1.01 -5.32 19.21
C ARG A 174 0.40 -5.01 19.74
N GLY A 175 0.50 -4.07 20.68
CA GLY A 175 1.78 -3.65 21.28
C GLY A 175 2.56 -2.60 20.48
N CYS A 176 2.09 -2.20 19.30
CA CYS A 176 2.67 -1.15 18.47
C CYS A 176 1.61 -0.18 17.90
N ASP A 177 0.43 -0.13 18.50
CA ASP A 177 -0.72 0.67 18.05
C ASP A 177 -0.82 2.04 18.74
N THR A 178 0.22 2.47 19.45
CA THR A 178 0.25 3.76 20.16
C THR A 178 1.44 4.63 19.74
N THR A 179 1.26 5.96 19.79
CA THR A 179 2.34 6.93 19.68
C THR A 179 3.13 7.01 21.00
N ARG A 180 4.25 7.74 21.03
CA ARG A 180 5.02 7.96 22.27
C ARG A 180 4.19 8.63 23.36
N GLU A 181 3.19 9.41 22.97
CA GLU A 181 2.24 10.10 23.84
C GLU A 181 1.05 9.20 24.26
N GLY A 182 1.09 7.90 23.94
CA GLY A 182 0.04 6.94 24.28
C GLY A 182 -1.24 7.05 23.44
N LYS A 183 -1.24 7.85 22.37
CA LYS A 183 -2.40 8.00 21.49
C LYS A 183 -2.47 6.85 20.49
N ARG A 184 -3.67 6.31 20.25
CA ARG A 184 -3.85 5.24 19.26
C ARG A 184 -3.48 5.73 17.85
N ILE A 185 -2.58 5.01 17.17
CA ILE A 185 -2.20 5.26 15.79
C ILE A 185 -3.36 4.88 14.87
N GLN A 186 -3.67 5.78 13.94
CA GLN A 186 -4.75 5.65 12.96
C GLN A 186 -4.21 5.43 11.55
N PHE A 187 -3.02 5.94 11.22
CA PHE A 187 -2.36 5.74 9.93
C PHE A 187 -0.99 5.08 10.10
N TYR A 188 -0.79 3.94 9.43
CA TYR A 188 0.46 3.19 9.44
C TYR A 188 1.07 3.20 8.04
N SER A 189 2.36 3.49 7.93
CA SER A 189 3.08 3.47 6.66
C SER A 189 4.49 2.95 6.79
N ASP A 190 5.04 2.46 5.67
CA ASP A 190 6.36 1.82 5.64
C ASP A 190 6.44 0.69 6.68
N ILE A 191 5.40 -0.16 6.66
CA ILE A 191 5.14 -1.21 7.64
C ILE A 191 5.93 -2.50 7.37
N GLY A 192 6.90 -2.45 6.46
CA GLY A 192 7.79 -3.56 6.18
C GLY A 192 9.06 -3.52 7.03
N THR A 193 9.70 -4.67 7.17
CA THR A 193 11.05 -4.80 7.70
C THR A 193 11.89 -5.69 6.79
N VAL A 194 13.18 -5.41 6.74
CA VAL A 194 14.13 -6.10 5.85
C VAL A 194 15.18 -6.88 6.65
N GLU A 195 15.53 -6.38 7.84
CA GLU A 195 16.50 -6.94 8.76
C GLU A 195 16.04 -6.67 10.20
N PRO A 196 16.33 -7.55 11.18
CA PRO A 196 17.06 -8.82 11.01
C PRO A 196 16.25 -9.90 10.29
N ARG A 197 14.92 -9.84 10.34
CA ARG A 197 14.00 -10.84 9.77
C ARG A 197 13.04 -10.15 8.82
N CYS A 198 13.14 -10.46 7.53
CA CYS A 198 12.35 -9.78 6.52
C CYS A 198 10.86 -10.08 6.65
N PHE A 199 10.02 -9.04 6.58
CA PHE A 199 8.58 -9.18 6.60
C PHE A 199 7.90 -7.99 5.94
N TYR A 200 6.94 -8.29 5.08
CA TYR A 200 6.05 -7.33 4.42
C TYR A 200 4.70 -8.01 4.34
N SER A 201 3.68 -7.48 5.03
CA SER A 201 2.35 -8.09 5.06
C SER A 201 1.71 -8.22 3.68
N SER A 202 2.07 -7.36 2.73
CA SER A 202 1.59 -7.42 1.35
C SER A 202 2.38 -8.36 0.43
N LEU A 203 3.50 -8.93 0.89
CA LEU A 203 4.29 -9.89 0.12
C LEU A 203 4.16 -11.30 0.71
N HIS A 204 4.28 -11.43 2.03
CA HIS A 204 4.26 -12.72 2.73
C HIS A 204 2.86 -13.31 2.80
N ASP A 205 2.80 -14.64 2.71
CA ASP A 205 1.54 -15.37 2.68
C ASP A 205 0.85 -15.31 4.05
N GLY A 206 -0.48 -15.15 4.02
CA GLY A 206 -1.28 -14.91 5.22
C GLY A 206 -1.20 -13.46 5.74
N GLY A 207 -0.29 -12.61 5.24
CA GLY A 207 -0.11 -11.26 5.75
C GLY A 207 -1.30 -10.32 5.51
N LEU A 208 -1.92 -10.37 4.32
CA LEU A 208 -3.11 -9.58 3.98
C LEU A 208 -4.36 -10.16 4.65
N GLU A 209 -4.48 -11.48 4.63
CA GLU A 209 -5.56 -12.25 5.24
C GLU A 209 -5.61 -11.98 6.76
N HIS A 210 -4.44 -11.90 7.40
CA HIS A 210 -4.33 -11.57 8.81
C HIS A 210 -4.77 -10.14 9.14
N ILE A 211 -4.47 -9.17 8.26
CA ILE A 211 -5.02 -7.81 8.38
C ILE A 211 -6.55 -7.86 8.29
N PHE A 212 -7.10 -8.55 7.30
CA PHE A 212 -8.54 -8.65 7.10
C PHE A 212 -9.25 -9.36 8.26
N LYS A 213 -8.68 -10.46 8.78
CA LYS A 213 -9.20 -11.21 9.92
C LYS A 213 -9.48 -10.30 11.12
N PHE A 214 -8.54 -9.43 11.47
CA PHE A 214 -8.65 -8.57 12.65
C PHE A 214 -9.25 -7.20 12.37
N TYR A 215 -9.19 -6.72 11.12
CA TYR A 215 -9.70 -5.42 10.71
C TYR A 215 -10.50 -5.50 9.39
N PRO A 216 -11.64 -6.20 9.34
CA PRO A 216 -12.40 -6.45 8.10
C PRO A 216 -13.04 -5.20 7.48
N ARG A 217 -12.94 -4.06 8.17
CA ARG A 217 -13.43 -2.74 7.78
C ARG A 217 -12.33 -1.68 7.79
N ALA A 218 -11.06 -2.07 7.85
CA ALA A 218 -9.94 -1.13 7.76
C ALA A 218 -9.89 -0.45 6.38
N THR A 219 -9.05 0.58 6.29
CA THR A 219 -8.67 1.15 5.00
C THR A 219 -7.31 0.63 4.58
N ILE A 220 -7.24 -0.02 3.42
CA ILE A 220 -5.99 -0.25 2.70
C ILE A 220 -5.71 0.98 1.84
N PHE A 221 -4.52 1.56 2.01
CA PHE A 221 -4.11 2.77 1.32
C PHE A 221 -2.88 2.50 0.45
N MET A 222 -2.92 2.94 -0.80
CA MET A 222 -1.85 2.72 -1.78
C MET A 222 -1.55 3.99 -2.55
N VAL A 223 -0.29 4.40 -2.56
CA VAL A 223 0.22 5.42 -3.50
C VAL A 223 1.04 4.73 -4.59
N HIS A 224 0.49 4.64 -5.79
CA HIS A 224 1.16 4.06 -6.93
C HIS A 224 2.08 5.08 -7.59
N ARG A 225 3.38 4.77 -7.67
CA ARG A 225 4.37 5.58 -8.39
C ARG A 225 4.64 4.97 -9.76
N LYS A 226 4.96 5.79 -10.77
CA LYS A 226 5.48 5.26 -12.05
C LYS A 226 6.70 4.39 -11.77
N PHE A 227 6.77 3.22 -12.42
CA PHE A 227 7.79 2.22 -12.14
C PHE A 227 9.21 2.79 -12.31
N GLU A 228 9.45 3.54 -13.39
CA GLU A 228 10.76 4.12 -13.69
C GLU A 228 11.25 5.02 -12.55
N ASP A 229 10.35 5.89 -12.04
CA ASP A 229 10.66 6.80 -10.95
C ASP A 229 10.88 6.06 -9.62
N TRP A 230 10.09 5.02 -9.36
CA TRP A 230 10.28 4.16 -8.20
C TRP A 230 11.63 3.44 -8.25
N TYR A 231 11.93 2.78 -9.36
CA TYR A 231 13.17 2.05 -9.59
C TYR A 231 14.40 2.95 -9.48
N GLU A 232 14.35 4.14 -10.07
CA GLU A 232 15.41 5.15 -9.92
C GLU A 232 15.58 5.58 -8.45
N SER A 233 14.48 5.75 -7.72
CA SER A 233 14.53 6.14 -6.30
C SER A 233 15.11 5.06 -5.41
N VAL A 234 14.78 3.78 -5.67
CA VAL A 234 15.30 2.63 -4.93
C VAL A 234 16.78 2.38 -5.28
N SER A 235 17.16 2.43 -6.56
CA SER A 235 18.56 2.23 -7.00
C SER A 235 19.51 3.28 -6.44
N LYS A 236 19.06 4.53 -6.28
CA LYS A 236 19.87 5.59 -5.64
C LYS A 236 19.91 5.48 -4.11
N TRP A 237 18.88 4.89 -3.49
CA TRP A 237 18.81 4.80 -2.04
C TRP A 237 19.92 3.90 -1.48
N GLY A 238 20.79 4.47 -0.64
CA GLY A 238 21.92 3.75 -0.08
C GLY A 238 22.82 3.12 -1.14
N ARG A 239 22.91 3.70 -2.35
CA ARG A 239 23.63 3.13 -3.50
C ARG A 239 23.12 1.73 -3.89
N GLY A 240 21.80 1.52 -3.88
CA GLY A 240 21.18 0.25 -4.24
C GLY A 240 21.06 -0.75 -3.08
N ARG A 241 21.39 -0.32 -1.85
CA ARG A 241 21.33 -1.18 -0.66
C ARG A 241 19.96 -1.81 -0.44
N LEU A 242 18.87 -1.14 -0.81
CA LEU A 242 17.53 -1.72 -0.65
C LEU A 242 17.29 -2.91 -1.58
N PHE A 243 17.63 -2.79 -2.87
CA PHE A 243 17.59 -3.93 -3.81
C PHE A 243 18.49 -5.06 -3.34
N HIS A 244 19.71 -4.73 -2.88
CA HIS A 244 20.62 -5.73 -2.35
C HIS A 244 20.01 -6.51 -1.18
N LYS A 245 19.38 -5.83 -0.22
CA LYS A 245 18.77 -6.48 0.93
C LYS A 245 17.49 -7.26 0.56
N TRP A 246 16.62 -6.73 -0.28
CA TRP A 246 15.46 -7.48 -0.76
C TRP A 246 15.87 -8.78 -1.45
N ARG A 247 16.88 -8.72 -2.31
CA ARG A 247 17.38 -9.93 -2.98
C ARG A 247 18.04 -10.92 -2.02
N ASN A 248 18.91 -10.44 -1.14
CA ASN A 248 19.81 -11.33 -0.40
C ASN A 248 19.27 -11.70 0.99
N ALA A 249 18.56 -10.81 1.67
CA ALA A 249 17.98 -11.05 2.99
C ALA A 249 16.52 -11.51 2.92
N CYS A 250 15.71 -10.96 2.02
CA CYS A 250 14.30 -11.35 1.88
C CYS A 250 14.07 -12.46 0.86
N GLY A 251 15.04 -12.73 -0.03
CA GLY A 251 14.83 -13.63 -1.16
C GLY A 251 13.84 -13.11 -2.21
N PHE A 252 13.40 -11.84 -2.10
CA PHE A 252 12.49 -11.24 -3.08
C PHE A 252 13.16 -11.17 -4.45
N ALA A 253 12.37 -11.42 -5.49
CA ALA A 253 12.87 -11.48 -6.87
C ALA A 253 13.97 -12.54 -7.07
N GLY A 254 13.88 -13.65 -6.33
CA GLY A 254 14.69 -14.86 -6.51
C GLY A 254 13.99 -15.96 -7.32
N PRO A 255 14.64 -17.13 -7.52
CA PRO A 255 14.16 -18.25 -8.37
C PRO A 255 12.83 -18.89 -7.92
N HIS A 256 12.28 -18.48 -6.78
CA HIS A 256 10.98 -18.94 -6.25
C HIS A 256 9.81 -18.04 -6.66
N SER A 257 10.03 -16.95 -7.42
CA SER A 257 8.90 -16.28 -8.04
C SER A 257 8.53 -17.01 -9.32
N ASP A 258 7.37 -17.67 -9.34
CA ASP A 258 6.73 -18.20 -10.57
C ASP A 258 6.54 -17.11 -11.65
N VAL A 259 6.74 -15.84 -11.27
CA VAL A 259 6.84 -14.67 -12.15
C VAL A 259 7.97 -14.81 -13.18
N LEU A 260 9.01 -15.59 -12.88
CA LEU A 260 10.17 -15.81 -13.74
C LEU A 260 10.32 -17.31 -13.95
N ASN A 261 9.81 -17.85 -15.07
CA ASN A 261 10.08 -19.22 -15.57
C ASN A 261 11.60 -19.47 -15.80
N SER A 262 12.42 -19.38 -14.77
CA SER A 262 13.87 -19.41 -14.80
C SER A 262 14.35 -19.89 -13.43
N THR A 263 14.66 -21.19 -13.36
CA THR A 263 14.98 -21.92 -12.14
C THR A 263 16.20 -21.42 -11.36
N ASP A 264 17.00 -20.47 -11.86
CA ASP A 264 18.24 -20.07 -11.18
C ASP A 264 18.57 -18.57 -11.17
N LYS A 265 17.83 -17.71 -11.89
CA LYS A 265 18.24 -16.31 -12.03
C LYS A 265 17.57 -15.42 -11.00
N ARG A 266 18.29 -15.14 -9.90
CA ARG A 266 17.98 -14.03 -9.00
C ARG A 266 18.13 -12.70 -9.74
N CYS A 267 17.23 -11.76 -9.47
CA CYS A 267 17.26 -10.47 -10.13
C CYS A 267 18.45 -9.65 -9.66
N THR A 268 19.30 -9.22 -10.59
CA THR A 268 20.37 -8.29 -10.25
C THR A 268 19.79 -6.89 -10.07
N GLN A 269 20.58 -5.98 -9.50
CA GLN A 269 20.13 -4.59 -9.37
C GLN A 269 19.84 -3.99 -10.75
N GLU A 270 20.56 -4.41 -11.78
CA GLU A 270 20.47 -3.95 -13.17
C GLU A 270 19.32 -4.59 -13.95
N ASP A 271 18.66 -5.61 -13.39
CA ASP A 271 17.56 -6.33 -14.04
C ASP A 271 16.24 -5.55 -13.92
N VAL A 272 16.14 -4.45 -14.67
CA VAL A 272 14.97 -3.55 -14.70
C VAL A 272 13.67 -4.32 -14.97
N THR A 273 13.69 -5.27 -15.90
CA THR A 273 12.50 -6.05 -16.29
C THR A 273 12.02 -6.94 -15.15
N CYS A 274 12.94 -7.58 -14.42
CA CYS A 274 12.55 -8.31 -13.23
C CYS A 274 11.93 -7.40 -12.16
N TRP A 275 12.59 -6.29 -11.81
CA TRP A 275 12.06 -5.39 -10.77
C TRP A 275 10.73 -4.76 -11.15
N ARG A 276 10.48 -4.55 -12.45
CA ARG A 276 9.17 -4.15 -12.98
C ARG A 276 8.13 -5.22 -12.72
N SER A 277 8.45 -6.47 -13.04
CA SER A 277 7.54 -7.60 -12.82
C SER A 277 7.21 -7.76 -11.34
N PHE A 278 8.21 -7.64 -10.45
CA PHE A 278 8.01 -7.63 -9.00
C PHE A 278 7.09 -6.50 -8.53
N TYR A 279 7.37 -5.26 -8.94
CA TYR A 279 6.58 -4.08 -8.56
C TYR A 279 5.12 -4.18 -9.01
N ASN A 280 4.92 -4.61 -10.26
CA ASN A 280 3.59 -4.78 -10.83
C ASN A 280 2.86 -5.92 -10.12
N ALA A 281 3.51 -7.05 -9.85
CA ALA A 281 2.90 -8.22 -9.22
C ALA A 281 2.51 -7.94 -7.76
N HIS A 282 3.31 -7.14 -7.05
CA HIS A 282 2.95 -6.62 -5.73
C HIS A 282 1.68 -5.76 -5.77
N THR A 283 1.60 -4.82 -6.71
CA THR A 283 0.42 -3.97 -6.88
C THR A 283 -0.82 -4.81 -7.24
N GLU A 284 -0.67 -5.76 -8.16
CA GLU A 284 -1.74 -6.66 -8.58
C GLU A 284 -2.25 -7.57 -7.45
N LYS A 285 -1.34 -8.10 -6.60
CA LYS A 285 -1.72 -8.89 -5.42
C LYS A 285 -2.67 -8.11 -4.51
N ILE A 286 -2.33 -6.86 -4.22
CA ILE A 286 -3.13 -5.99 -3.35
C ILE A 286 -4.47 -5.63 -4.02
N ARG A 287 -4.47 -5.34 -5.32
CA ARG A 287 -5.69 -5.03 -6.08
C ARG A 287 -6.68 -6.19 -6.10
N ARG A 288 -6.20 -7.42 -6.36
CA ARG A 288 -7.03 -8.64 -6.28
C ARG A 288 -7.62 -8.82 -4.89
N PHE A 289 -6.78 -8.69 -3.86
CA PHE A 289 -7.23 -8.75 -2.47
C PHE A 289 -8.33 -7.72 -2.17
N ALA A 290 -8.23 -6.49 -2.68
CA ALA A 290 -9.26 -5.47 -2.51
C ALA A 290 -10.59 -5.81 -3.20
N ILE A 291 -10.54 -6.47 -4.37
CA ILE A 291 -11.72 -6.96 -5.09
C ILE A 291 -12.38 -8.09 -4.30
N ASP A 292 -11.59 -9.03 -3.79
CA ASP A 292 -12.07 -10.21 -3.07
C ASP A 292 -12.63 -9.87 -1.67
N HIS A 293 -12.22 -8.73 -1.11
CA HIS A 293 -12.63 -8.26 0.22
C HIS A 293 -13.29 -6.87 0.18
N PRO A 294 -14.47 -6.72 -0.46
CA PRO A 294 -15.08 -5.41 -0.73
C PRO A 294 -15.55 -4.68 0.54
N SER A 295 -15.61 -5.35 1.69
CA SER A 295 -15.89 -4.72 2.99
C SER A 295 -14.74 -3.86 3.52
N LEU A 296 -13.50 -4.10 3.05
CA LEU A 296 -12.38 -3.18 3.27
C LEU A 296 -12.59 -1.91 2.46
N THR A 297 -12.21 -0.76 3.00
CA THR A 297 -12.02 0.43 2.18
C THR A 297 -10.67 0.28 1.47
N TYR A 298 -10.64 0.46 0.15
CA TYR A 298 -9.39 0.52 -0.61
C TYR A 298 -9.30 1.87 -1.28
N LEU A 299 -8.15 2.52 -1.16
CA LEU A 299 -7.87 3.80 -1.78
C LEU A 299 -6.50 3.73 -2.44
N GLU A 300 -6.49 3.83 -3.77
CA GLU A 300 -5.26 3.90 -4.56
C GLU A 300 -5.16 5.20 -5.34
N LEU A 301 -4.00 5.84 -5.27
CA LEU A 301 -3.72 7.12 -5.91
C LEU A 301 -2.44 7.03 -6.74
N GLN A 302 -2.48 7.61 -7.94
CA GLN A 302 -1.26 7.82 -8.73
C GLN A 302 -0.46 8.98 -8.12
N LEU A 303 0.85 8.80 -7.96
CA LEU A 303 1.77 9.84 -7.50
C LEU A 303 2.20 10.72 -8.67
N ASP A 304 1.49 11.81 -8.86
CA ASP A 304 1.71 12.85 -9.86
C ASP A 304 1.18 14.23 -9.38
N GLU A 305 1.06 15.21 -10.28
CA GLU A 305 0.55 16.56 -9.99
C GLU A 305 -0.90 16.60 -9.49
N THR A 306 -1.70 15.56 -9.74
CA THR A 306 -3.10 15.47 -9.33
C THR A 306 -3.27 14.88 -7.92
N THR A 307 -2.23 14.24 -7.40
CA THR A 307 -2.24 13.59 -6.06
C THR A 307 -2.81 14.47 -4.95
N PRO A 308 -2.43 15.77 -4.80
CA PRO A 308 -2.94 16.60 -3.70
C PRO A 308 -4.45 16.76 -3.73
N SER A 309 -5.02 17.03 -4.92
CA SER A 309 -6.45 17.20 -5.10
C SER A 309 -7.21 15.88 -4.92
N ALA A 310 -6.65 14.78 -5.41
CA ALA A 310 -7.23 13.46 -5.21
C ALA A 310 -7.24 13.09 -3.71
N LEU A 311 -6.14 13.32 -2.99
CA LEU A 311 -6.08 13.09 -1.54
C LEU A 311 -7.16 13.90 -0.80
N GLU A 312 -7.28 15.20 -1.08
CA GLU A 312 -8.32 16.03 -0.44
C GLU A 312 -9.73 15.51 -0.71
N LEU A 313 -10.02 15.11 -1.95
CA LEU A 313 -11.29 14.50 -2.32
C LEU A 313 -11.57 13.23 -1.51
N TYR A 314 -10.60 12.32 -1.43
CA TYR A 314 -10.82 10.99 -0.86
C TYR A 314 -10.72 10.94 0.67
N THR A 315 -9.94 11.83 1.28
CA THR A 315 -9.67 11.79 2.73
C THR A 315 -10.29 12.97 3.48
N GLY A 316 -10.72 14.03 2.77
CA GLY A 316 -11.19 15.28 3.38
C GLY A 316 -10.09 16.12 4.06
N ILE A 317 -8.81 15.76 3.89
CA ILE A 317 -7.68 16.50 4.47
C ILE A 317 -7.24 17.55 3.44
N SER A 318 -7.02 18.79 3.89
CA SER A 318 -6.60 19.90 3.01
C SER A 318 -5.42 19.51 2.12
N LEU A 319 -5.50 19.84 0.83
CA LEU A 319 -4.38 19.62 -0.11
C LEU A 319 -3.10 20.36 0.31
N GLU A 320 -3.19 21.41 1.12
CA GLU A 320 -2.05 22.15 1.69
C GLU A 320 -1.18 21.28 2.62
N CYS A 321 -1.75 20.19 3.16
CA CYS A 321 -1.00 19.22 3.93
C CYS A 321 -0.05 18.37 3.09
N PHE A 322 -0.18 18.39 1.76
CA PHE A 322 0.66 17.60 0.86
C PHE A 322 2.02 18.28 0.65
N GLN A 323 3.09 17.58 1.04
CA GLN A 323 4.44 18.10 1.04
C GLN A 323 5.41 17.10 0.40
N ASP A 324 6.43 17.61 -0.28
CA ASP A 324 7.54 16.77 -0.76
C ASP A 324 8.48 16.47 0.41
N CYS A 325 8.37 15.27 0.96
CA CYS A 325 9.11 14.83 2.14
C CYS A 325 10.16 13.78 1.77
N HIS A 326 11.42 14.10 2.04
CA HIS A 326 12.52 13.14 1.90
C HIS A 326 13.12 12.82 3.27
N PRO A 327 13.39 11.53 3.59
CA PRO A 327 14.40 11.22 4.59
C PRO A 327 15.70 11.83 4.06
N GLY A 328 16.39 12.64 4.88
CA GLY A 328 17.61 13.34 4.46
C GLY A 328 18.66 12.40 3.85
N LYS A 329 19.68 12.96 3.18
CA LYS A 329 20.80 12.14 2.69
C LYS A 329 21.40 11.37 3.89
N PRO A 330 21.59 10.04 3.80
CA PRO A 330 22.22 9.23 4.86
C PRO A 330 23.69 9.58 5.15
N THR A 331 24.23 10.65 4.56
CA THR A 331 25.66 10.96 4.52
C THR A 331 26.14 11.80 5.69
N ASP A 332 25.24 12.35 6.52
CA ASP A 332 25.65 13.00 7.76
C ASP A 332 25.50 12.00 8.92
N PRO A 333 26.61 11.47 9.46
CA PRO A 333 26.58 10.51 10.56
C PRO A 333 26.01 11.10 11.86
N ASN A 334 25.85 12.42 11.94
CA ASN A 334 25.31 13.12 13.12
C ASN A 334 23.82 13.44 13.00
N VAL A 335 23.18 13.14 11.85
CA VAL A 335 21.74 13.36 11.68
C VAL A 335 20.99 12.13 12.16
N ASP A 336 20.24 12.29 13.24
CA ASP A 336 19.29 11.28 13.68
C ASP A 336 18.21 11.10 12.60
N LEU A 337 18.35 10.02 11.82
CA LEU A 337 17.40 9.65 10.78
C LEU A 337 15.98 9.45 11.33
N LYS A 338 15.81 9.28 12.65
CA LYS A 338 14.49 9.19 13.30
C LYS A 338 13.77 10.55 13.37
N THR A 339 14.50 11.67 13.32
CA THR A 339 13.93 13.03 13.47
C THR A 339 14.05 13.88 12.21
N TYR A 340 14.93 13.52 11.27
CA TYR A 340 15.19 14.35 10.10
C TYR A 340 14.24 14.09 8.92
N LYS A 341 13.09 14.75 8.94
CA LYS A 341 12.18 14.85 7.78
C LYS A 341 12.27 16.25 7.20
N LYS A 342 12.94 16.40 6.05
CA LYS A 342 12.88 17.64 5.26
C LYS A 342 11.65 17.55 4.36
N CYS A 343 10.58 18.19 4.79
CA CYS A 343 9.40 18.39 3.97
C CYS A 343 9.43 19.81 3.39
N LYS A 344 9.10 19.93 2.11
CA LYS A 344 8.91 21.22 1.44
C LYS A 344 7.47 21.30 0.93
N PRO A 345 6.79 22.44 1.12
CA PRO A 345 5.55 22.68 0.40
C PRO A 345 5.81 22.51 -1.09
N ILE A 346 4.95 21.76 -1.77
CA ILE A 346 4.98 21.74 -3.24
C ILE A 346 4.40 23.08 -3.66
N SER A 347 5.23 23.94 -4.28
CA SER A 347 4.70 25.18 -4.82
C SER A 347 3.72 24.80 -5.92
N THR A 348 2.42 24.90 -5.64
CA THR A 348 1.41 24.88 -6.67
C THR A 348 1.65 26.12 -7.51
N ALA A 349 2.33 25.98 -8.66
CA ALA A 349 2.32 27.02 -9.66
C ALA A 349 0.83 27.23 -10.01
N ARG A 350 0.28 28.37 -9.60
CA ARG A 350 -1.14 28.72 -9.77
C ARG A 350 -1.46 29.03 -11.22
#